data_AF-A0A524MQN8-F1
#
_entry.id   AF-A0A524MQN8-F1
#
_cell.length_a   1.000
_cell.length_b   1.000
_cell.length_c   1.000
_cell.angle_alpha   90.00
_cell.angle_beta   90.00
_cell.angle_gamma   90.00
#
_symmetry.space_group_name_H-M   'P 1'
#
loop_
_entity.id
_entity.type
_entity.pdbx_description
1 polymer ?
#
loop_
_entity_poly.entity_id
_entity_poly.type
_entity_poly.pdbx_seq_one_letter_code
_entity_poly.pdbx_strand_id
1 'polypeptide(L)'
;MSIINPKITTIGGGVEIIHVIPIETEIDRAVRAFEVEDGFKANKVYILTAPIPLGTETVDEARHYLNETRRRLEALGVKVEVVHTLTISILDIISKVSSIVKNEREKGNIVYVNMSAG
;
A
#
# COMPACT_ATOMS: atom_id res chain seq x y z
N MET A 1 -17.18 -17.35 10.95
CA MET A 1 -15.74 -17.15 10.72
C MET A 1 -15.32 -15.94 11.54
N SER A 2 -14.56 -16.13 12.61
CA SER A 2 -14.10 -15.00 13.44
C SER A 2 -13.02 -14.24 12.68
N ILE A 3 -13.31 -12.97 12.39
CA ILE A 3 -12.31 -12.00 11.95
C ILE A 3 -11.45 -11.72 13.18
N ILE A 4 -10.19 -12.18 13.13
CA ILE A 4 -9.20 -11.94 14.17
C ILE A 4 -9.00 -10.42 14.22
N ASN A 5 -9.42 -9.79 15.31
CA ASN A 5 -9.32 -8.35 15.51
C ASN A 5 -7.92 -8.07 16.10
N PRO A 6 -6.90 -7.64 15.31
CA PRO A 6 -5.57 -7.49 15.84
C PRO A 6 -5.55 -6.25 16.74
N LYS A 7 -5.32 -6.46 18.04
CA LYS A 7 -5.10 -5.36 18.98
C LYS A 7 -3.81 -4.64 18.59
N ILE A 8 -3.95 -3.39 18.14
CA ILE A 8 -2.85 -2.52 17.76
C ILE A 8 -1.95 -2.36 18.99
N THR A 9 -0.71 -2.82 18.88
CA THR A 9 0.29 -2.63 19.94
C THR A 9 1.58 -2.13 19.31
N THR A 10 1.88 -0.85 19.48
CA THR A 10 3.23 -0.27 19.40
C THR A 10 3.49 0.34 20.78
N ILE A 11 4.63 0.18 21.44
CA ILE A 11 6.03 0.29 21.01
C ILE A 11 6.84 -0.83 21.69
N GLY A 12 7.68 -1.58 20.95
CA GLY A 12 8.67 -2.51 21.52
C GLY A 12 8.53 -4.01 21.20
N GLY A 13 7.90 -4.41 20.09
CA GLY A 13 7.85 -5.82 19.66
C GLY A 13 6.45 -6.37 19.35
N GLY A 14 5.50 -5.52 18.94
CA GLY A 14 4.15 -5.93 18.54
C GLY A 14 4.02 -6.16 17.03
N VAL A 15 2.98 -6.89 16.63
CA VAL A 15 2.63 -7.19 15.23
C VAL A 15 2.06 -5.93 14.56
N GLU A 16 2.65 -5.49 13.45
CA GLU A 16 2.11 -4.41 12.62
C GLU A 16 1.22 -4.95 11.50
N ILE A 17 0.24 -4.16 11.08
CA ILE A 17 -0.59 -4.41 9.90
C ILE A 17 -0.03 -3.62 8.72
N ILE A 18 0.44 -4.35 7.72
CA ILE A 18 1.05 -3.82 6.52
C ILE A 18 0.11 -4.04 5.33
N HIS A 19 -0.03 -3.02 4.50
CA HIS A 19 -0.73 -3.14 3.21
C HIS A 19 0.23 -2.91 2.07
N VAL A 20 0.05 -3.66 0.98
CA VAL A 20 0.79 -3.47 -0.28
C VAL A 20 -0.22 -3.13 -1.36
N ILE A 21 -0.03 -2.01 -2.04
CA ILE A 21 -0.98 -1.45 -3.00
C ILE A 21 -0.23 -1.09 -4.28
N PRO A 22 -0.38 -1.87 -5.36
CA PRO A 22 -0.07 -1.40 -6.71
C PRO A 22 -1.02 -0.26 -7.06
N ILE A 23 -0.49 0.87 -7.52
CA ILE A 23 -1.26 2.06 -7.88
C ILE A 23 -0.91 2.45 -9.31
N GLU A 24 -1.95 2.73 -10.09
CA GLU A 24 -1.84 3.42 -11.37
C GLU A 24 -2.51 4.82 -11.24
N THR A 25 -3.78 4.97 -11.64
CA THR A 25 -4.43 6.29 -11.75
C THR A 25 -5.67 6.48 -10.87
N GLU A 26 -6.02 5.49 -10.02
CA GLU A 26 -7.25 5.53 -9.20
C GLU A 26 -6.97 5.74 -7.69
N ILE A 27 -6.84 6.99 -7.25
CA ILE A 27 -6.59 7.35 -5.83
C ILE A 27 -7.64 6.72 -4.91
N ASP A 28 -8.92 6.84 -5.22
CA ASP A 28 -10.00 6.43 -4.31
C ASP A 28 -9.96 4.92 -4.03
N ARG A 29 -9.55 4.10 -4.99
CA ARG A 29 -9.41 2.64 -4.78
C ARG A 29 -8.26 2.31 -3.84
N ALA A 30 -7.21 3.14 -3.83
CA ALA A 30 -6.07 2.96 -2.96
C ALA A 30 -6.35 3.40 -1.52
N VAL A 31 -7.23 4.39 -1.30
CA VAL A 31 -7.37 5.04 0.03
C VAL A 31 -8.72 4.81 0.72
N ARG A 32 -9.83 4.66 -0.03
CA ARG A 32 -11.18 4.62 0.54
C ARG A 32 -11.40 3.47 1.52
N ALA A 33 -10.70 2.36 1.30
CA ALA A 33 -10.72 1.20 2.19
C ALA A 33 -10.26 1.55 3.62
N PHE A 34 -9.46 2.60 3.80
CA PHE A 34 -8.93 3.06 5.08
C PHE A 34 -9.71 4.23 5.70
N GLU A 35 -10.47 4.98 4.90
CA GLU A 35 -11.13 6.22 5.32
C GLU A 35 -12.53 6.02 5.92
N VAL A 36 -13.18 4.88 5.66
CA VAL A 36 -14.52 4.60 6.19
C VAL A 36 -14.49 4.22 7.68
N GLU A 37 -15.59 4.43 8.39
CA GLU A 37 -15.68 4.38 9.87
C GLU A 37 -15.27 3.01 10.47
N ASP A 38 -15.39 1.92 9.70
CA ASP A 38 -14.89 0.58 10.05
C ASP A 38 -13.94 0.01 8.97
N GLY A 39 -13.18 0.92 8.35
CA GLY A 39 -12.23 0.60 7.29
C GLY A 39 -11.04 -0.24 7.78
N PHE A 40 -10.28 -0.75 6.82
CA PHE A 40 -9.03 -1.44 7.09
C PHE A 40 -8.09 -0.57 7.93
N LYS A 41 -7.40 -1.22 8.87
CA LYS A 41 -6.33 -0.57 9.64
C LYS A 41 -4.99 -0.89 9.00
N ALA A 42 -4.08 0.09 9.05
CA ALA A 42 -2.71 -0.06 8.59
C ALA A 42 -1.77 0.73 9.49
N ASN A 43 -0.65 0.12 9.86
CA ASN A 43 0.49 0.82 10.42
C ASN A 43 1.37 1.37 9.29
N LYS A 44 1.51 0.59 8.21
CA LYS A 44 2.31 0.95 7.04
C LYS A 44 1.64 0.51 5.74
N VAL A 45 1.80 1.31 4.70
CA VAL A 45 1.42 0.99 3.32
C VAL A 45 2.67 1.08 2.43
N TYR A 46 2.91 0.03 1.65
CA TYR A 46 3.81 0.07 0.50
C TYR A 46 3.01 0.42 -0.75
N ILE A 47 3.31 1.56 -1.37
CA ILE A 47 2.77 1.96 -2.67
C ILE A 47 3.72 1.48 -3.75
N LEU A 48 3.23 0.61 -4.63
CA LEU A 48 3.96 0.16 -5.82
C LEU A 48 3.53 1.02 -7.01
N THR A 49 4.46 1.78 -7.57
CA THR A 49 4.17 2.70 -8.69
C THR A 49 5.35 2.78 -9.64
N ALA A 50 5.09 3.14 -10.89
CA ALA A 50 6.16 3.42 -11.84
C ALA A 50 6.89 4.72 -11.46
N PRO A 51 8.21 4.81 -11.70
CA PRO A 51 8.99 6.05 -11.48
C PRO A 51 8.68 7.11 -12.55
N ILE A 52 8.13 6.69 -13.67
CA ILE A 52 7.69 7.52 -14.80
C ILE A 52 6.35 6.99 -15.32
N PRO A 53 5.50 7.83 -15.92
CA PRO A 53 4.35 7.38 -16.69
C PRO A 53 4.68 6.26 -17.67
N LEU A 54 3.88 5.19 -17.67
CA LEU A 54 4.02 4.09 -18.63
C LEU A 54 2.82 3.99 -19.60
N GLY A 55 1.81 4.84 -19.41
CA GLY A 55 0.59 4.89 -20.22
C GLY A 55 0.37 6.26 -20.87
N THR A 56 -0.89 6.68 -20.93
CA THR A 56 -1.29 7.98 -21.50
C THR A 56 -1.17 9.15 -20.53
N GLU A 57 -0.84 8.89 -19.27
CA GLU A 57 -0.71 9.92 -18.24
C GLU A 57 0.54 10.78 -18.44
N THR A 58 0.45 12.04 -18.03
CA THR A 58 1.58 12.95 -17.95
C THR A 58 2.39 12.72 -16.66
N VAL A 59 3.63 13.23 -16.64
CA VAL A 59 4.47 13.18 -15.43
C VAL A 59 3.82 13.90 -14.25
N ASP A 60 3.09 14.99 -14.53
CA ASP A 60 2.41 15.76 -13.51
C ASP A 60 1.20 15.03 -12.93
N GLU A 61 0.44 14.31 -13.78
CA GLU A 61 -0.68 13.46 -13.33
C GLU A 61 -0.18 12.29 -12.48
N ALA A 62 0.82 11.53 -12.94
CA ALA A 62 1.40 10.43 -12.17
C ALA A 62 1.91 10.90 -10.80
N ARG A 63 2.59 12.06 -10.78
CA ARG A 63 3.07 12.70 -9.55
C ARG A 63 1.91 13.15 -8.65
N HIS A 64 0.85 13.70 -9.22
CA HIS A 64 -0.34 14.10 -8.48
C HIS A 64 -1.00 12.89 -7.81
N TYR A 65 -1.22 11.79 -8.54
CA TYR A 65 -1.82 10.57 -8.02
C TYR A 65 -1.02 9.98 -6.85
N LEU A 66 0.31 9.87 -7.00
CA LEU A 66 1.18 9.40 -5.92
C LEU A 66 1.13 10.31 -4.69
N ASN A 67 1.28 11.61 -4.89
CA ASN A 67 1.33 12.58 -3.80
C ASN A 67 0.00 12.66 -3.05
N GLU A 68 -1.13 12.66 -3.76
CA GLU A 68 -2.44 12.75 -3.14
C GLU A 68 -2.79 11.46 -2.37
N THR A 69 -2.49 10.29 -2.93
CA THR A 69 -2.66 9.01 -2.22
C THR A 69 -1.83 9.00 -0.94
N ARG A 70 -0.55 9.38 -1.05
CA ARG A 70 0.37 9.44 0.10
C ARG A 70 -0.16 10.39 1.16
N ARG A 71 -0.57 11.60 0.77
CA ARG A 71 -1.11 12.63 1.68
C ARG A 71 -2.32 12.11 2.45
N ARG A 72 -3.27 11.47 1.77
CA ARG A 72 -4.49 10.92 2.40
C ARG A 72 -4.17 9.80 3.39
N LEU A 73 -3.29 8.87 3.03
CA LEU A 73 -2.86 7.79 3.94
C LEU A 73 -2.08 8.32 5.16
N GLU A 74 -1.15 9.25 4.95
CA GLU A 74 -0.38 9.86 6.03
C GLU A 74 -1.26 10.68 6.98
N ALA A 75 -2.32 11.33 6.47
CA ALA A 75 -3.31 12.03 7.29
C ALA A 75 -4.09 11.09 8.23
N LEU A 76 -4.17 9.80 7.91
CA LEU A 76 -4.74 8.75 8.77
C LEU A 76 -3.71 8.18 9.77
N GLY A 77 -2.49 8.72 9.81
CA GLY A 77 -1.40 8.22 10.65
C GLY A 77 -0.71 6.97 10.10
N VAL A 78 -0.96 6.61 8.83
CA VAL A 78 -0.33 5.46 8.18
C VAL A 78 1.05 5.85 7.63
N LYS A 79 2.08 5.07 7.93
CA LYS A 79 3.40 5.25 7.31
C LYS A 79 3.35 4.82 5.85
N VAL A 80 3.75 5.68 4.92
CA VAL A 80 3.79 5.35 3.49
C VAL A 80 5.23 5.15 3.02
N GLU A 81 5.48 4.06 2.30
CA GLU A 81 6.74 3.80 1.59
C GLU A 81 6.47 3.55 0.11
N VAL A 82 7.20 4.24 -0.76
CA VAL A 82 7.06 4.11 -2.21
C VAL A 82 8.10 3.13 -2.73
N VAL A 83 7.64 2.14 -3.47
CA VAL A 83 8.47 1.12 -4.13
C VAL A 83 8.29 1.26 -5.63
N HIS A 84 9.36 1.60 -6.32
CA HIS A 84 9.32 1.69 -7.77
C HIS A 84 9.24 0.30 -8.40
N THR A 85 8.28 0.12 -9.31
CA THR A 85 8.03 -1.11 -10.06
C THR A 85 7.58 -0.77 -11.49
N LEU A 86 7.79 -1.69 -12.43
CA LEU A 86 7.17 -1.63 -13.74
C LEU A 86 5.71 -2.09 -13.62
N THR A 87 4.77 -1.16 -13.51
CA THR A 87 3.34 -1.46 -13.32
C THR A 87 2.74 -2.27 -14.48
N ILE A 88 3.29 -2.12 -15.68
CA ILE A 88 2.91 -2.92 -16.86
C ILE A 88 3.40 -4.39 -16.80
N SER A 89 4.33 -4.71 -15.88
CA SER A 89 4.94 -6.03 -15.77
C SER A 89 4.40 -6.77 -14.56
N ILE A 90 3.45 -7.67 -14.80
CA ILE A 90 2.89 -8.53 -13.74
C ILE A 90 3.98 -9.33 -13.02
N LEU A 91 5.05 -9.74 -13.71
CA LEU A 91 6.17 -10.46 -13.09
C LEU A 91 6.98 -9.58 -12.15
N ASP A 92 7.20 -8.31 -12.51
CA ASP A 92 7.89 -7.37 -11.61
C ASP A 92 7.02 -7.07 -10.39
N ILE A 93 5.71 -6.82 -10.58
CA ILE A 93 4.76 -6.63 -9.48
C ILE A 93 4.79 -7.83 -8.52
N ILE A 94 4.61 -9.06 -9.04
CA ILE A 94 4.61 -10.28 -8.21
C ILE A 94 5.93 -10.42 -7.47
N SER A 95 7.07 -10.17 -8.12
CA SER A 95 8.39 -10.24 -7.50
C SER A 95 8.54 -9.24 -6.34
N LYS A 96 8.12 -7.98 -6.54
CA LYS A 96 8.16 -6.93 -5.51
C LYS A 96 7.21 -7.23 -4.35
N VAL A 97 5.96 -7.57 -4.64
CA VAL A 97 4.96 -7.94 -3.63
C VAL A 97 5.47 -9.14 -2.82
N SER A 98 5.96 -10.19 -3.47
CA SER A 98 6.47 -11.38 -2.78
C SER A 98 7.64 -11.06 -1.87
N SER A 99 8.57 -10.21 -2.33
CA SER A 99 9.72 -9.77 -1.53
C SER A 99 9.28 -8.97 -0.30
N ILE A 100 8.33 -8.05 -0.46
CA ILE A 100 7.77 -7.27 0.65
C ILE A 100 7.05 -8.19 1.65
N VAL A 101 6.18 -9.07 1.16
CA VAL A 101 5.43 -10.02 2.00
C VAL A 101 6.39 -10.88 2.81
N LYS A 102 7.43 -11.44 2.19
CA LYS A 102 8.44 -12.24 2.89
C LYS A 102 9.13 -11.43 3.99
N ASN A 103 9.67 -10.26 3.65
CA ASN A 103 10.43 -9.43 4.58
C ASN A 103 9.60 -8.95 5.77
N GLU A 104 8.32 -8.62 5.56
CA GLU A 104 7.44 -8.17 6.63
C GLU A 104 6.94 -9.34 7.50
N ARG A 105 6.66 -10.49 6.90
CA ARG A 105 6.32 -11.72 7.64
C ARG A 105 7.48 -12.19 8.52
N GLU A 106 8.72 -12.08 8.05
CA GLU A 106 9.93 -12.38 8.84
C GLU A 106 10.07 -11.45 10.08
N LYS A 107 9.51 -10.24 10.03
CA LYS A 107 9.42 -9.33 11.18
C LYS A 107 8.22 -9.61 12.10
N GLY A 108 7.40 -10.61 11.77
CA GLY A 108 6.18 -10.96 12.52
C GLY A 108 4.94 -10.15 12.13
N ASN A 109 5.01 -9.34 11.07
CA ASN A 109 3.91 -8.48 10.66
C ASN A 109 2.82 -9.24 9.88
N ILE A 110 1.59 -8.72 9.94
CA ILE A 110 0.48 -9.17 9.10
C ILE A 110 0.52 -8.35 7.81
N VAL A 111 0.46 -9.03 6.67
CA VAL A 111 0.49 -8.38 5.36
C VAL A 111 -0.81 -8.66 4.60
N TYR A 112 -1.45 -7.58 4.15
CA TYR A 112 -2.55 -7.59 3.20
C TYR A 112 -2.06 -7.01 1.86
N VAL A 113 -2.57 -7.54 0.76
CA VAL A 113 -2.26 -7.04 -0.59
C VAL A 113 -3.56 -6.61 -1.24
N ASN A 114 -3.68 -5.32 -1.56
CA ASN A 114 -4.81 -4.78 -2.31
C ASN A 114 -4.48 -4.83 -3.80
N MET A 115 -4.88 -5.90 -4.47
CA MET A 115 -4.69 -6.06 -5.92
C MET A 115 -5.75 -5.33 -6.77
N SER A 116 -6.64 -4.55 -6.16
CA SER A 116 -7.78 -3.93 -6.86
C SER A 116 -7.60 -2.45 -7.22
N ALA A 117 -6.45 -1.87 -6.84
CA ALA A 117 -6.15 -0.44 -6.99
C ALA A 117 -5.14 -0.12 -8.12
N GLY A 118 -4.65 -1.15 -8.81
CA GLY A 118 -3.82 -1.04 -10.01
C GLY A 118 -4.24 -2.05 -11.06
#